data_AF-A0ABD6BTL7-F1
#
_entry.id   AF-A0ABD6BTL7-F1
#
_cell.length_a   1.000
_cell.length_b   1.000
_cell.length_c   1.000
_cell.angle_alpha   90.00
_cell.angle_beta   90.00
_cell.angle_gamma   90.00
#
_symmetry.space_group_name_H-M   'P 1'
#
loop_
_entity.id
_entity.type
_entity.pdbx_description
1 polymer ?
#
loop_
_entity_poly.entity_id
_entity_poly.type
_entity_poly.pdbx_seq_one_letter_code
_entity_poly.pdbx_strand_id
1 'polypeptide(L)' 'MVEATERDGMTWYQCEDCGLLFDNESDASQHEENCAGDDPSYHQ' A
#
# COMPACT_ATOMS: atom_id res chain seq x y z
N MET A 1 2.35 -7.36 -0.52
CA MET A 1 3.68 -6.85 -0.91
C MET A 1 3.38 -5.60 -1.69
N VAL A 2 4.03 -4.47 -1.41
CA VAL A 2 3.67 -3.23 -2.10
C VAL A 2 3.89 -3.29 -3.61
N GLU A 3 2.97 -2.73 -4.39
CA GLU A 3 3.05 -2.70 -5.85
C GLU A 3 3.81 -1.43 -6.30
N ALA A 4 4.86 -1.57 -7.09
CA ALA A 4 5.58 -0.43 -7.66
C ALA A 4 4.89 0.07 -8.93
N THR A 5 4.52 1.35 -8.97
CA THR A 5 3.92 2.03 -10.13
C THR A 5 4.69 3.28 -10.50
N GLU A 6 4.81 3.58 -11.79
CA GLU A 6 5.41 4.83 -12.25
C GLU A 6 4.31 5.88 -12.47
N ARG A 7 4.47 7.06 -11.85
CA ARG A 7 3.53 8.18 -11.96
C ARG A 7 4.28 9.50 -11.94
N ASP A 8 3.94 10.39 -12.87
CA ASP A 8 4.58 11.70 -13.05
C ASP A 8 6.12 11.62 -13.22
N GLY A 9 6.61 10.51 -13.80
CA GLY A 9 8.03 10.25 -14.03
C GLY A 9 8.80 9.82 -12.78
N MET A 10 8.11 9.46 -11.69
CA MET A 10 8.69 8.94 -10.45
C MET A 10 8.09 7.58 -10.12
N THR A 11 8.84 6.73 -9.43
CA THR A 11 8.34 5.45 -8.92
C THR A 11 7.65 5.67 -7.58
N TRP A 12 6.43 5.15 -7.47
CA TRP A 12 5.59 5.17 -6.28
C TRP A 12 5.30 3.73 -5.87
N TYR A 13 5.07 3.51 -4.59
CA TYR A 13 4.76 2.22 -4.01
C TYR A 13 3.34 2.25 -3.47
N GLN A 14 2.47 1.42 -4.02
CA GLN A 14 1.08 1.33 -3.68
C GLN A 14 0.83 0.21 -2.68
N CYS A 15 0.10 0.50 -1.61
CA CYS A 15 -0.45 -0.54 -0.74
C CYS A 15 -1.63 -1.23 -1.45
N GLU A 16 -1.58 -2.55 -1.57
CA GLU A 16 -2.61 -3.35 -2.24
C GLU A 16 -3.95 -3.32 -1.48
N ASP A 17 -3.91 -3.20 -0.16
CA ASP A 17 -5.11 -3.26 0.68
C ASP A 17 -5.95 -1.97 0.70
N CYS A 18 -5.30 -0.81 0.66
CA CYS A 18 -5.99 0.49 0.79
C CYS A 18 -5.78 1.42 -0.41
N GLY A 19 -4.87 1.08 -1.31
CA GLY A 19 -4.54 1.87 -2.50
C GLY A 19 -3.73 3.15 -2.24
N LEU A 20 -3.25 3.38 -1.00
CA LEU A 20 -2.37 4.51 -0.68
C LEU A 20 -1.04 4.41 -1.42
N LEU A 21 -0.54 5.56 -1.88
CA LEU A 21 0.73 5.69 -2.59
C LEU A 21 1.79 6.30 -1.68
N PHE A 22 2.98 5.74 -1.72
CA PHE A 22 4.15 6.15 -0.96
C PHE A 22 5.32 6.39 -1.91
N ASP A 23 6.19 7.35 -1.58
CA ASP A 23 7.39 7.66 -2.37
C ASP A 23 8.56 6.70 -2.07
N ASN A 24 8.50 5.95 -0.96
CA ASN A 24 9.53 4.99 -0.56
C ASN A 24 8.95 3.59 -0.30
N GLU A 25 9.69 2.57 -0.71
CA GLU A 25 9.31 1.16 -0.51
C GLU A 25 9.23 0.78 0.98
N SER A 26 10.19 1.22 1.80
CA SER A 26 10.19 0.93 3.24
C SER A 26 9.00 1.53 3.98
N ASP A 27 8.55 2.73 3.61
CA ASP A 27 7.37 3.35 4.21
C ASP A 27 6.11 2.62 3.78
N ALA A 28 6.01 2.27 2.50
CA ALA A 28 4.91 1.50 1.95
C ALA A 28 4.81 0.11 2.61
N SER A 29 5.95 -0.58 2.77
CA SER A 29 6.01 -1.92 3.38
C SER A 29 5.64 -1.87 4.85
N GLN A 30 6.21 -0.94 5.63
CA GLN A 30 5.83 -0.78 7.04
C GLN A 30 4.37 -0.38 7.20
N HIS A 31 3.87 0.46 6.28
CA HIS A 31 2.46 0.80 6.23
C HIS A 31 1.63 -0.45 5.99
N GLU A 32 1.92 -1.24 4.95
CA GLU A 32 1.19 -2.48 4.62
C GLU A 32 1.13 -3.44 5.82
N GLU A 33 2.24 -3.65 6.53
CA GLU A 33 2.29 -4.48 7.74
C GLU A 33 1.35 -3.99 8.87
N ASN A 34 1.14 -2.68 8.96
CA ASN A 34 0.24 -2.05 9.92
C ASN A 34 -1.12 -1.67 9.30
N CYS A 35 -1.29 -1.91 8.01
CA CYS A 35 -2.46 -1.51 7.27
C CYS A 35 -3.54 -2.48 7.68
N ALA A 36 -4.47 -2.00 8.50
CA ALA A 36 -5.75 -2.67 8.71
C ALA A 36 -6.60 -2.46 7.46
N GLY A 37 -6.07 -2.92 6.31
CA GLY A 37 -6.76 -3.05 5.04
C GLY A 37 -8.20 -3.42 5.31
N ASP A 38 -9.13 -2.80 4.57
CA ASP A 38 -10.56 -3.00 4.76
C ASP A 38 -10.92 -4.46 4.43
N ASP A 39 -10.55 -5.36 5.33
CA ASP A 39 -11.20 -6.62 5.62
C ASP A 39 -12.03 -6.32 6.87
N PRO A 40 -13.18 -5.63 6.74
CA PRO A 40 -14.26 -5.94 7.64
C PRO A 40 -14.53 -7.40 7.33
N SER A 41 -13.90 -8.29 8.10
CA SER A 41 -14.15 -9.73 8.08
C SER A 41 -15.61 -9.92 7.78
N TYR A 42 -15.91 -10.21 6.52
CA TYR A 42 -17.25 -10.52 6.09
C TYR A 42 -17.54 -11.77 6.89
N HIS A 43 -18.45 -11.64 7.87
CA HIS A 43 -18.67 -12.51 9.04
C HIS A 43 -17.97 -12.05 10.33
N GLN A 44 -18.62 -11.19 11.12
CA GLN A 44 -19.35 -11.61 12.33
C GLN A 44 -20.56 -10.71 12.61
#